data_AF-A0A520HQY9-F1
#
_entry.id   AF-A0A520HQY9-F1
#
_cell.length_a   1.000
_cell.length_b   1.000
_cell.length_c   1.000
_cell.angle_alpha   90.00
_cell.angle_beta   90.00
_cell.angle_gamma   90.00
#
_symmetry.space_group_name_H-M   'P 1'
#
loop_
_entity.id
_entity.type
_entity.pdbx_description
1 polymer ?
#
loop_
_entity_poly.entity_id
_entity_poly.type
_entity_poly.pdbx_seq_one_letter_code
_entity_poly.pdbx_strand_id
1 'polypeptide(L)'
;MPRYADLRVPTSILFGRQDQILDPGLHGHRTAAIIPDAKIDTIAGGHMLPITVPDATVRFVRAAFAYGHSAHDLEKTRRNTI
;
A
#
# COMPACT_ATOMS: atom_id res chain seq x y z
N MET A 1 5.03 16.22 -12.77
CA MET A 1 5.11 15.93 -11.32
C MET A 1 4.06 14.86 -10.99
N PRO A 2 4.39 13.84 -10.18
CA PRO A 2 3.42 12.82 -9.77
C PRO A 2 2.26 13.44 -8.97
N ARG A 3 1.02 12.97 -9.20
CA ARG A 3 -0.21 13.47 -8.56
C ARG A 3 -0.71 12.57 -7.43
N TYR A 4 0.21 12.05 -6.61
CA TYR A 4 -0.12 11.07 -5.56
C TYR A 4 -1.12 11.60 -4.52
N ALA A 5 -1.07 12.89 -4.21
CA ALA A 5 -2.01 13.54 -3.29
C ALA A 5 -3.45 13.59 -3.82
N ASP A 6 -3.67 13.36 -5.12
CA ASP A 6 -5.00 13.35 -5.73
C ASP A 6 -5.66 11.96 -5.70
N LEU A 7 -4.93 10.93 -5.30
CA LEU A 7 -5.51 9.59 -5.15
C LEU A 7 -6.57 9.60 -4.04
N ARG A 8 -7.71 8.97 -4.33
CA ARG A 8 -8.86 8.82 -3.41
C ARG A 8 -9.26 7.36 -3.20
N VAL A 9 -8.41 6.44 -3.66
CA VAL A 9 -8.64 5.00 -3.53
C VAL A 9 -7.78 4.45 -2.40
N PRO A 10 -8.28 3.44 -1.65
CA PRO A 10 -7.49 2.74 -0.66
C PRO A 10 -6.19 2.22 -1.28
N THR A 11 -5.05 2.61 -0.72
CA THR A 11 -3.74 2.27 -1.25
C THR A 11 -2.92 1.50 -0.20
N SER A 12 -2.27 0.42 -0.62
CA SER A 12 -1.36 -0.36 0.23
C SER A 12 -0.05 -0.57 -0.51
N ILE A 13 1.07 -0.38 0.19
CA ILE A 13 2.42 -0.44 -0.36
C ILE A 13 3.20 -1.51 0.40
N LEU A 14 3.87 -2.42 -0.32
CA LEU A 14 4.83 -3.37 0.24
C LEU A 14 6.23 -2.98 -0.21
N PHE A 15 7.17 -2.87 0.71
CA PHE A 15 8.54 -2.47 0.40
C PHE A 15 9.60 -3.38 1.04
N GLY A 16 10.71 -3.61 0.32
CA GLY A 16 11.85 -4.36 0.83
C GLY A 16 12.82 -3.43 1.55
N ARG A 17 13.12 -3.67 2.82
CA ARG A 17 14.03 -2.81 3.61
C ARG A 17 15.47 -2.81 3.08
N GLN A 18 15.86 -3.86 2.34
CA GLN A 18 17.18 -3.97 1.72
C GLN A 18 17.10 -3.83 0.19
N ASP A 19 16.07 -3.16 -0.33
CA ASP A 19 16.01 -2.81 -1.74
C ASP A 19 17.21 -1.90 -2.10
N GLN A 20 18.02 -2.35 -3.06
CA GLN A 20 19.20 -1.63 -3.54
C GLN A 20 18.94 -0.83 -4.82
N ILE A 21 17.75 -0.98 -5.41
CA ILE A 21 17.34 -0.29 -6.63
C ILE A 21 16.56 0.96 -6.25
N LEU A 22 15.63 0.84 -5.30
CA LEU A 22 14.78 1.93 -4.85
C LEU A 22 14.99 2.19 -3.36
N ASP A 23 15.27 3.45 -2.99
CA ASP A 23 15.35 3.87 -1.59
C ASP A 23 14.00 3.69 -0.86
N PRO A 24 13.95 2.88 0.23
CA PRO A 24 12.72 2.63 0.97
C PRO A 24 12.13 3.86 1.67
N GLY A 25 12.96 4.86 1.98
CA GLY A 25 12.50 6.10 2.59
C GLY A 25 11.77 6.98 1.58
N LEU A 26 12.36 7.18 0.41
CA LEU A 26 11.83 8.01 -0.67
C LEU A 26 10.66 7.35 -1.39
N HIS A 27 10.80 6.10 -1.81
CA HIS A 27 9.80 5.45 -2.66
C HIS A 27 8.73 4.70 -1.88
N GLY A 28 9.04 4.26 -0.66
CA GLY A 28 8.08 3.67 0.25
C GLY A 28 7.41 4.72 1.14
N HIS A 29 8.11 5.13 2.20
CA HIS A 29 7.52 5.88 3.30
C HIS A 29 7.04 7.28 2.89
N ARG A 30 7.84 8.05 2.14
CA ARG A 30 7.41 9.37 1.65
C ARG A 30 6.22 9.27 0.69
N THR A 31 6.20 8.28 -0.20
CA THR A 31 5.05 8.05 -1.08
C THR A 31 3.79 7.76 -0.27
N ALA A 32 3.86 6.87 0.73
CA ALA A 32 2.75 6.57 1.61
C ALA A 32 2.26 7.81 2.38
N ALA A 33 3.18 8.67 2.82
CA ALA A 33 2.83 9.91 3.52
C ALA A 33 2.13 10.96 2.63
N ILE A 34 2.28 10.89 1.30
CA ILE A 34 1.65 11.81 0.35
C ILE A 34 0.25 11.32 -0.06
N ILE A 35 0.04 10.01 -0.15
CA ILE A 35 -1.22 9.42 -0.58
C ILE A 35 -2.19 9.37 0.61
N PRO A 36 -3.38 10.00 0.52
CA PRO A 36 -4.38 9.92 1.58
C PRO A 36 -4.73 8.48 1.94
N ASP A 37 -4.75 8.19 3.24
CA ASP A 37 -5.07 6.88 3.83
C ASP A 37 -4.19 5.71 3.38
N ALA A 38 -3.06 5.97 2.71
CA ALA A 38 -2.17 4.89 2.29
C ALA A 38 -1.54 4.17 3.48
N LYS A 39 -1.42 2.85 3.34
CA LYS A 39 -0.71 1.98 4.28
C LYS A 39 0.58 1.49 3.66
N ILE A 40 1.61 1.34 4.48
CA ILE A 40 2.88 0.77 4.06
C ILE A 40 3.34 -0.31 5.02
N ASP A 41 3.74 -1.45 4.45
CA ASP A 41 4.45 -2.51 5.13
C ASP A 41 5.87 -2.60 4.57
N THR A 42 6.86 -2.57 5.47
CA THR A 42 8.27 -2.75 5.10
C THR A 42 8.78 -4.06 5.69
N ILE A 43 9.21 -4.98 4.83
CA ILE A 43 9.67 -6.32 5.23
C ILE A 43 11.15 -6.53 4.93
N ALA A 44 11.76 -7.56 5.51
CA ALA A 44 13.08 -7.98 5.09
C ALA A 44 13.03 -8.50 3.64
N GLY A 45 13.96 -8.04 2.79
CA GLY A 45 14.05 -8.44 1.39
C GLY A 45 14.57 -7.32 0.50
N GLY A 46 14.97 -7.69 -0.72
CA GLY A 46 15.36 -6.75 -1.77
C GLY A 46 14.17 -6.33 -2.64
N HIS A 47 14.45 -5.89 -3.87
CA HIS A 47 13.43 -5.35 -4.77
C HIS A 47 12.38 -6.39 -5.21
N MET A 48 12.81 -7.60 -5.57
CA MET A 48 11.95 -8.62 -6.20
C MET A 48 11.17 -9.45 -5.16
N LEU A 49 10.47 -8.79 -4.23
CA LEU A 49 9.68 -9.45 -3.18
C LEU A 49 8.68 -10.50 -3.71
N PRO A 50 7.96 -10.29 -4.84
CA PRO A 50 7.05 -11.30 -5.36
C PRO A 50 7.72 -12.63 -5.73
N ILE A 51 9.02 -12.60 -6.06
CA ILE A 51 9.80 -13.78 -6.44
C ILE A 51 10.53 -14.36 -5.24
N THR A 52 11.13 -13.49 -4.41
CA THR A 52 12.02 -13.90 -3.32
C THR A 52 11.29 -14.28 -2.04
N VAL A 53 10.12 -13.69 -1.79
CA VAL A 53 9.27 -13.95 -0.61
C VAL A 53 7.80 -14.05 -1.02
N PRO A 54 7.44 -15.04 -1.87
CA PRO A 54 6.10 -15.14 -2.46
C PRO A 54 5.00 -15.26 -1.41
N ASP A 55 5.21 -16.04 -0.34
CA ASP A 55 4.20 -16.20 0.71
C ASP A 55 3.89 -14.89 1.44
N ALA A 56 4.92 -14.08 1.72
CA ALA A 56 4.74 -12.76 2.31
C ALA A 56 3.97 -11.82 1.37
N THR A 57 4.30 -11.88 0.08
CA THR A 57 3.62 -11.11 -0.97
C THR A 57 2.15 -11.50 -1.08
N VAL A 58 1.83 -12.79 -1.06
CA VAL A 58 0.44 -13.28 -1.11
C VAL A 58 -0.35 -12.81 0.12
N ARG A 59 0.23 -12.89 1.32
CA ARG A 59 -0.42 -12.39 2.54
C ARG A 59 -0.69 -10.89 2.45
N PHE A 60 0.29 -10.11 1.97
CA PHE A 60 0.13 -8.68 1.74
C PHE A 60 -1.02 -8.37 0.78
N VAL A 61 -1.09 -9.05 -0.37
CA VAL A 61 -2.17 -8.83 -1.37
C VAL A 61 -3.55 -9.13 -0.76
N ARG A 62 -3.69 -10.20 0.03
CA ARG A 62 -4.94 -10.52 0.72
C ARG A 62 -5.33 -9.44 1.73
N ALA A 63 -4.38 -8.91 2.49
CA ALA A 63 -4.63 -7.83 3.45
C ALA A 63 -5.02 -6.52 2.74
N ALA A 64 -4.34 -6.17 1.64
CA ALA A 64 -4.66 -5.00 0.83
C ALA A 64 -6.08 -5.09 0.23
N PHE A 65 -6.46 -6.27 -0.25
CA PHE A 65 -7.82 -6.55 -0.73
C PHE A 65 -8.86 -6.32 0.36
N ALA A 66 -8.65 -6.89 1.55
CA ALA A 66 -9.57 -6.74 2.68
C ALA A 66 -9.72 -5.27 3.09
N TYR A 67 -8.61 -4.53 3.16
CA TYR A 67 -8.63 -3.10 3.46
C TYR A 67 -9.44 -2.30 2.43
N GLY A 68 -9.23 -2.54 1.14
CA GLY A 68 -9.99 -1.90 0.07
C GLY A 68 -11.49 -2.20 0.14
N HIS A 69 -11.84 -3.45 0.44
CA HIS A 69 -13.26 -3.87 0.59
C HIS A 69 -13.93 -3.17 1.77
N SER A 70 -13.30 -3.18 2.94
CA SER A 70 -13.85 -2.53 4.12
C SER A 70 -14.00 -1.00 3.94
N ALA A 71 -13.04 -0.35 3.27
CA ALA A 71 -13.12 1.08 3.00
C ALA A 71 -14.29 1.42 2.05
N HIS A 72 -14.50 0.60 1.01
CA HIS A 72 -15.64 0.76 0.11
C HIS A 72 -16.99 0.59 0.81
N ASP A 73 -17.11 -0.38 1.72
CA ASP A 73 -18.35 -0.65 2.46
C ASP A 73 -18.68 0.51 3.41
N LEU A 74 -17.69 1.04 4.13
CA LEU A 74 -17.85 2.23 4.98
C LEU A 74 -18.34 3.44 4.18
N GLU A 75 -17.82 3.64 2.98
CA GLU A 75 -18.25 4.75 2.14
C GLU A 75 -19.67 4.58 1.62
N LYS A 76 -20.10 3.34 1.30
CA LYS A 76 -21.50 3.05 0.99
C LYS A 76 -22.43 3.35 2.17
N THR A 77 -22.06 2.95 3.39
CA THR A 77 -22.85 3.26 4.60
C THR A 77 -22.99 4.76 4.82
N ARG A 78 -21.89 5.52 4.71
CA ARG A 78 -21.91 6.99 4.86
C ARG A 78 -22.82 7.69 3.86
N ARG A 79 -22.87 7.22 2.61
CA ARG A 79 -23.76 7.78 1.57
C ARG A 79 -25.24 7.45 1.77
N ASN A 80 -25.57 6.41 2.52
CA ASN A 80 -26.95 5.92 2.68
C ASN A 80 -27.63 6.44 3.97
N THR A 81 -26.97 7.32 4.72
CA THR A 81 -27.45 7.87 6.01
C THR A 81 -27.77 9.37 5.90
N ILE A 82 -27.96 9.89 4.68
CA ILE A 82 -28.34 11.27 4.37
C ILE A 82 -29.62 11.22 3.53
#